data_AF-A0AAU5WB07-F1
#
_entry.id   AF-A0AAU5WB07-F1
#
_cell.length_a   1.000
_cell.length_b   1.000
_cell.length_c   1.000
_cell.angle_alpha   90.00
_cell.angle_beta   90.00
_cell.angle_gamma   90.00
#
_symmetry.space_group_name_H-M   'P 1'
#
loop_
_entity.id
_entity.type
_entity.pdbx_description
1 polymer ?
#
loop_
_entity_poly.entity_id
_entity_poly.type
_entity_poly.pdbx_seq_one_letter_code
_entity_poly.pdbx_strand_id
1 'polypeptide(L)'
;MRSGPKPPSDLTKHKGIETVRQIQGLMLLCSVLPPDGKMREMLKLALEVRNEEFPADIEPISDLHPQATKTWLEFFWTRVGISAKERELIDWQNDKPKMDIAVEELQKAERQLGIKLAPQTVQ
;
A
#
# COMPACT_ATOMS: atom_id res chain seq x y z
N MET A 1 -23.18 4.68 34.03
CA MET A 1 -23.50 3.24 33.86
C MET A 1 -22.36 2.59 33.07
N ARG A 2 -21.57 1.72 33.69
CA ARG A 2 -20.58 0.91 32.96
C ARG A 2 -21.31 -0.32 32.43
N SER A 3 -21.59 -0.35 31.12
CA SER A 3 -22.07 -1.57 30.47
C SER A 3 -21.01 -2.65 30.67
N GLY A 4 -21.42 -3.83 31.14
CA GLY A 4 -20.55 -5.00 31.22
C GLY A 4 -19.89 -5.34 29.87
N PRO A 5 -18.92 -6.27 29.86
CA PRO A 5 -18.25 -6.65 28.62
C PRO A 5 -19.30 -7.02 27.58
N LYS A 6 -19.25 -6.36 26.41
CA LYS A 6 -20.11 -6.73 25.29
C LYS A 6 -19.89 -8.22 25.01
N PRO A 7 -20.95 -9.01 24.81
CA PRO A 7 -20.80 -10.40 24.41
C PRO A 7 -19.95 -10.46 23.13
N PRO A 8 -19.19 -11.54 22.90
CA PRO A 8 -18.37 -11.68 21.71
C PRO A 8 -19.24 -11.48 20.48
N SER A 9 -18.99 -10.41 19.74
CA SER A 9 -19.66 -10.18 18.46
C SER A 9 -19.18 -11.24 17.49
N ASP A 10 -20.10 -11.95 16.84
CA ASP A 10 -19.76 -12.80 15.72
C ASP A 10 -19.34 -11.92 14.53
N LEU A 11 -18.04 -11.65 14.46
CA LEU A 11 -17.45 -10.72 13.51
C LEU A 11 -17.64 -11.16 12.05
N THR A 12 -17.90 -12.45 11.81
CA THR A 12 -18.11 -13.02 10.46
C THR A 12 -19.43 -12.55 9.84
N LYS A 13 -20.38 -12.06 10.64
CA LYS A 13 -21.68 -11.53 10.17
C LYS A 13 -21.60 -10.10 9.64
N HIS A 14 -20.47 -9.41 9.81
CA HIS A 14 -20.29 -8.06 9.30
C HIS A 14 -19.87 -8.12 7.84
N LYS A 15 -20.76 -7.71 6.93
CA LYS A 15 -20.42 -7.53 5.51
C LYS A 15 -19.21 -6.60 5.40
N GLY A 16 -18.17 -7.07 4.70
CA GLY A 16 -16.92 -6.31 4.51
C GLY A 16 -15.95 -6.35 5.70
N ILE A 17 -16.12 -7.26 6.66
CA ILE A 17 -15.20 -7.37 7.81
C ILE A 17 -13.74 -7.58 7.37
N GLU A 18 -13.51 -8.31 6.28
CA GLU A 18 -12.17 -8.52 5.71
C GLU A 18 -11.56 -7.20 5.23
N THR A 19 -12.33 -6.38 4.49
CA THR A 19 -11.92 -5.03 4.07
C THR A 19 -11.64 -4.13 5.28
N VAL A 20 -12.47 -4.20 6.32
CA VAL A 20 -12.22 -3.46 7.58
C VAL A 20 -10.89 -3.89 8.19
N ARG A 21 -10.57 -5.19 8.20
CA ARG A 21 -9.29 -5.70 8.71
C ARG A 21 -8.10 -5.30 7.83
N GLN A 22 -8.27 -5.25 6.51
CA GLN A 22 -7.24 -4.74 5.60
C GLN A 22 -6.91 -3.27 5.89
N ILE A 23 -7.93 -2.42 6.08
CA ILE A 23 -7.75 -1.00 6.46
C ILE A 23 -7.00 -0.89 7.80
N GLN A 24 -7.43 -1.65 8.81
CA GLN A 24 -6.76 -1.66 10.11
C GLN A 24 -5.31 -2.17 10.02
N GLY A 25 -5.03 -3.14 9.13
CA GLY A 25 -3.69 -3.61 8.82
C GLY A 25 -2.80 -2.51 8.23
N LEU A 26 -3.33 -1.71 7.30
CA LEU A 26 -2.64 -0.54 6.75
C LEU A 26 -2.33 0.49 7.85
N MET A 27 -3.28 0.77 8.74
CA MET A 27 -3.08 1.69 9.87
C MET A 27 -1.95 1.21 10.80
N LEU A 28 -1.93 -0.09 11.12
CA LEU A 28 -0.90 -0.70 11.97
C LEU A 28 0.47 -0.65 11.31
N LEU A 29 0.58 -1.00 10.04
CA LEU A 29 1.83 -0.90 9.28
C LEU A 29 2.39 0.52 9.35
N CYS A 30 1.58 1.54 9.01
CA CYS A 30 2.01 2.93 9.06
C CYS A 30 2.42 3.41 10.46
N SER A 31 1.86 2.81 11.52
CA SER A 31 2.15 3.18 12.91
C SER A 31 3.47 2.62 13.43
N VAL A 32 4.01 1.55 12.83
CA VAL A 32 5.25 0.90 13.26
C VAL A 32 6.47 1.25 12.39
N LEU A 33 6.26 1.91 11.25
CA LEU A 33 7.36 2.40 10.42
C LEU A 33 8.19 3.47 11.17
N PRO A 34 9.54 3.51 10.97
CA PRO A 34 10.37 4.53 11.59
C PRO A 34 9.92 5.94 11.20
N PRO A 35 9.93 6.91 12.15
CA PRO A 35 9.41 8.25 11.89
C PRO A 35 10.19 9.01 10.81
N ASP A 36 11.47 8.70 10.65
CA ASP A 36 12.37 9.29 9.64
C ASP A 36 12.80 8.22 8.60
N GLY A 37 12.03 7.13 8.48
CA GLY A 37 12.33 6.01 7.59
C GLY A 37 11.99 6.28 6.13
N LYS A 38 12.66 5.56 5.22
CA LYS A 38 12.49 5.70 3.77
C LYS A 38 11.13 5.19 3.28
N MET A 39 10.58 4.14 3.88
CA MET A 39 9.24 3.68 3.57
C MET A 39 8.19 4.75 3.93
N ARG A 40 8.38 5.44 5.06
CA ARG A 40 7.48 6.53 5.47
C ARG A 40 7.60 7.76 4.56
N GLU A 41 8.81 8.10 4.12
CA GLU A 41 9.06 9.16 3.13
C GLU A 41 8.29 8.87 1.83
N MET A 42 8.43 7.66 1.28
CA MET A 42 7.73 7.23 0.06
C MET A 42 6.22 7.27 0.21
N LEU A 43 5.68 6.75 1.33
CA LEU A 43 4.23 6.75 1.56
C LEU A 43 3.65 8.17 1.64
N LYS A 44 4.40 9.13 2.20
CA LYS A 44 3.99 10.55 2.21
C LYS A 44 3.92 11.09 0.78
N LEU A 45 4.95 10.86 -0.03
CA LEU A 45 4.96 11.27 -1.44
C LEU A 45 3.78 10.65 -2.21
N ALA A 46 3.56 9.35 -2.04
CA ALA A 46 2.46 8.63 -2.69
C ALA A 46 1.07 9.15 -2.30
N LEU A 47 0.86 9.53 -1.03
CA LEU A 47 -0.40 10.11 -0.55
C LEU A 47 -0.60 11.56 -1.00
N GLU A 48 0.47 12.27 -1.37
CA GLU A 48 0.42 13.65 -1.87
C GLU A 48 0.21 13.74 -3.39
N VAL A 49 0.47 12.66 -4.12
CA VAL A 49 0.08 12.52 -5.52
C VAL A 49 -1.45 12.53 -5.55
N ARG A 50 -2.03 13.65 -6.00
CA ARG A 50 -3.48 13.79 -6.12
C ARG A 50 -3.97 12.70 -7.08
N ASN A 51 -4.84 11.84 -6.58
CA ASN A 51 -5.49 10.80 -7.35
C ASN A 51 -6.67 11.45 -8.10
N GLU A 52 -6.38 12.14 -9.21
CA GLU A 52 -7.41 12.33 -10.26
C GLU A 52 -7.83 10.94 -10.77
N GLU A 53 -8.99 10.84 -11.40
CA GLU A 53 -9.62 9.57 -11.79
C GLU A 53 -8.60 8.54 -12.28
N PHE A 54 -8.78 7.29 -11.83
CA PHE A 54 -7.93 6.19 -12.28
C PHE A 54 -7.92 6.21 -13.83
N PRO A 55 -6.74 6.27 -14.46
CA PRO A 55 -6.64 6.44 -15.90
C PRO A 55 -7.52 5.44 -16.65
N ALA A 56 -8.41 5.96 -17.51
CA ALA A 56 -9.41 5.17 -18.23
C ALA A 56 -8.81 4.15 -19.21
N ASP A 57 -7.54 4.34 -19.59
CA ASP A 57 -6.76 3.47 -20.46
C ASP A 57 -6.01 2.36 -19.72
N ILE A 58 -6.00 2.36 -18.38
CA ILE A 58 -5.36 1.31 -17.59
C ILE A 58 -6.36 0.24 -17.19
N GLU A 59 -6.14 -0.98 -17.67
CA GLU A 59 -6.88 -2.16 -17.21
C GLU A 59 -6.43 -2.59 -15.81
N PRO A 60 -7.35 -3.11 -14.96
CA PRO A 60 -6.99 -3.72 -13.69
C PRO A 60 -5.96 -4.84 -13.86
N ILE A 61 -5.03 -4.98 -12.92
CA ILE A 61 -4.04 -6.05 -12.94
C ILE A 61 -4.70 -7.43 -12.78
N SER A 62 -4.37 -8.36 -13.68
CA SER A 62 -4.93 -9.73 -13.69
C SER A 62 -3.90 -10.83 -13.41
N ASP A 63 -2.61 -10.49 -13.41
CA ASP A 63 -1.49 -11.42 -13.17
C ASP A 63 -0.46 -10.76 -12.23
N LEU A 64 -0.11 -11.47 -11.16
CA LEU A 64 0.85 -11.03 -10.14
C LEU A 64 2.27 -11.57 -10.36
N HIS A 65 2.52 -12.28 -11.46
CA HIS A 65 3.87 -12.67 -11.86
C HIS A 65 4.79 -11.43 -11.91
N PRO A 66 6.04 -11.47 -11.40
CA PRO A 66 6.89 -10.28 -11.29
C PRO A 66 7.05 -9.48 -12.58
N GLN A 67 7.17 -10.19 -13.73
CA GLN A 67 7.25 -9.54 -15.03
C GLN A 67 5.94 -8.85 -15.45
N ALA A 68 4.78 -9.44 -15.13
CA ALA A 68 3.47 -8.87 -15.44
C ALA A 68 3.22 -7.61 -14.60
N THR A 69 3.47 -7.71 -13.29
CA THR A 69 3.38 -6.57 -12.37
C THR A 69 4.31 -5.43 -12.77
N LYS A 70 5.55 -5.73 -13.16
CA LYS A 70 6.49 -4.72 -13.68
C LYS A 70 5.93 -4.02 -14.91
N THR A 71 5.47 -4.78 -15.90
CA THR A 71 4.92 -4.23 -17.16
C THR A 71 3.71 -3.33 -16.88
N TRP A 72 2.84 -3.75 -15.96
CA TRP A 72 1.67 -2.98 -15.53
C TRP A 72 2.07 -1.66 -14.84
N LEU A 73 3.05 -1.70 -13.93
CA LEU A 73 3.58 -0.49 -13.26
C LEU A 73 4.27 0.47 -14.24
N GLU A 74 5.01 -0.06 -15.22
CA GLU A 74 5.62 0.73 -16.29
C GLU A 74 4.54 1.46 -17.09
N PHE A 75 3.47 0.76 -17.50
CA PHE A 75 2.35 1.38 -18.19
C PHE A 75 1.68 2.48 -17.34
N PHE A 76 1.48 2.22 -16.04
CA PHE A 76 0.92 3.19 -15.09
C PHE A 76 1.76 4.47 -14.96
N TRP A 77 3.08 4.35 -14.92
CA TRP A 77 4.00 5.47 -14.67
C TRP A 77 4.63 6.10 -15.92
N THR A 78 4.50 5.51 -17.10
CA THR A 78 5.06 6.05 -18.36
C THR A 78 4.03 6.75 -19.25
N ARG A 79 2.79 6.89 -18.77
CA ARG A 79 1.72 7.60 -19.46
C ARG A 79 2.08 9.06 -19.77
N VAL A 80 1.52 9.58 -20.86
CA VAL A 80 1.63 11.01 -21.19
C VAL A 80 0.90 11.83 -20.13
N GLY A 81 1.49 12.93 -19.68
CA GLY A 81 0.85 13.85 -18.74
C GLY A 81 1.10 13.56 -17.25
N ILE A 82 2.11 12.77 -16.89
CA ILE A 82 2.52 12.65 -15.48
C ILE A 82 2.85 14.03 -14.88
N SER A 83 2.25 14.31 -13.74
CA SER A 83 2.49 15.53 -12.96
C SER A 83 3.90 15.53 -12.36
N ALA A 84 4.38 16.71 -11.95
CA ALA A 84 5.67 16.83 -11.27
C ALA A 84 5.74 15.99 -9.98
N LYS A 85 4.62 15.85 -9.25
CA LYS A 85 4.54 15.02 -8.05
C LYS A 85 4.61 13.53 -8.35
N GLU A 86 3.95 13.06 -9.42
CA GLU A 86 4.07 11.67 -9.86
C GLU A 86 5.51 11.37 -10.30
N ARG A 87 6.15 12.31 -11.01
CA ARG A 87 7.54 12.19 -11.40
C ARG A 87 8.47 12.08 -10.20
N GLU A 88 8.25 12.88 -9.15
CA GLU A 88 9.01 12.78 -7.90
C GLU A 88 8.89 11.39 -7.26
N LEU A 89 7.69 10.81 -7.22
CA LEU A 89 7.49 9.45 -6.71
C LEU A 89 8.19 8.39 -7.57
N ILE A 90 8.14 8.54 -8.90
CA ILE A 90 8.82 7.64 -9.84
C ILE A 90 10.34 7.74 -9.66
N ASP A 91 10.88 8.94 -9.54
CA ASP A 91 12.31 9.14 -9.33
C ASP A 91 12.75 8.62 -7.95
N TRP A 92 11.89 8.75 -6.93
CA TRP A 92 12.12 8.19 -5.61
C TRP A 92 12.29 6.66 -5.64
N GLN A 93 11.40 5.94 -6.33
CA GLN A 93 11.46 4.48 -6.36
C GLN A 93 12.59 3.92 -7.24
N ASN A 94 13.09 4.71 -8.19
CA ASN A 94 14.27 4.36 -9.01
C ASN A 94 15.61 4.55 -8.26
N ASP A 95 15.61 5.22 -7.11
CA ASP A 95 16.79 5.35 -6.25
C ASP A 95 17.00 4.04 -5.46
N LYS A 96 17.94 3.21 -5.96
CA LYS A 96 18.21 1.89 -5.38
C LYS A 96 18.54 1.94 -3.88
N PRO A 97 19.46 2.81 -3.38
CA PRO A 97 19.69 2.94 -1.94
C PRO A 97 18.42 3.23 -1.13
N LYS A 98 17.56 4.15 -1.59
CA LYS A 98 16.29 4.44 -0.89
C LYS A 98 15.37 3.22 -0.87
N MET A 99 15.28 2.51 -2.00
CA MET A 99 14.44 1.33 -2.14
C MET A 99 14.91 0.17 -1.26
N ASP A 100 16.22 -0.11 -1.22
CA ASP A 100 16.78 -1.17 -0.38
C ASP A 100 16.46 -0.91 1.10
N ILE A 101 16.63 0.33 1.58
CA ILE A 101 16.30 0.71 2.96
C ILE A 101 14.79 0.53 3.23
N ALA A 102 13.93 0.98 2.32
CA ALA A 102 12.48 0.86 2.49
C ALA A 102 12.01 -0.61 2.49
N VAL A 103 12.64 -1.47 1.69
CA VAL A 103 12.38 -2.92 1.70
C VAL A 103 12.75 -3.52 3.06
N GLU A 104 13.91 -3.17 3.63
CA GLU A 104 14.33 -3.64 4.95
C GLU A 104 13.37 -3.17 6.07
N GLU A 105 12.96 -1.89 6.02
CA GLU A 105 11.99 -1.31 6.96
C GLU A 105 10.65 -2.03 6.89
N LEU A 106 10.13 -2.28 5.69
CA LEU A 106 8.88 -3.01 5.48
C LEU A 106 8.98 -4.43 6.02
N GLN A 107 10.02 -5.18 5.66
CA GLN A 107 10.22 -6.54 6.16
C GLN A 107 10.35 -6.60 7.69
N LYS A 108 10.97 -5.59 8.31
CA LYS A 108 11.06 -5.49 9.77
C LYS A 108 9.68 -5.25 10.40
N ALA A 109 8.91 -4.33 9.83
CA ALA A 109 7.54 -4.06 10.28
C ALA A 109 6.63 -5.29 10.14
N GLU A 110 6.72 -6.00 9.02
CA GLU A 110 5.97 -7.26 8.79
C GLU A 110 6.32 -8.32 9.84
N ARG A 111 7.61 -8.51 10.12
CA ARG A 111 8.07 -9.43 11.19
C ARG A 111 7.56 -9.03 12.56
N GLN A 112 7.56 -7.73 12.88
CA GLN A 112 7.10 -7.22 14.17
C GLN A 112 5.58 -7.38 14.34
N LEU A 113 4.81 -7.19 13.28
CA LEU A 113 3.35 -7.32 13.31
C LEU A 113 2.86 -8.77 13.16
N GLY A 114 3.69 -9.66 12.60
CA GLY A 114 3.25 -10.99 12.19
C GLY A 114 2.26 -10.97 11.02
N ILE A 115 2.25 -9.87 10.25
CA ILE A 115 1.30 -9.61 9.16
C ILE A 115 2.11 -9.20 7.92
N LYS A 116 1.81 -9.83 6.79
CA LYS A 116 2.33 -9.44 5.47
C LYS A 116 1.20 -8.88 4.62
N LEU A 117 1.38 -7.68 4.08
CA LEU A 117 0.44 -7.12 3.11
C LEU A 117 0.91 -7.53 1.71
N ALA A 118 0.31 -8.58 1.17
CA ALA A 118 0.63 -9.09 -0.15
C ALA A 118 -0.52 -8.84 -1.14
N PRO A 119 -0.21 -8.45 -2.39
CA PRO A 119 -1.24 -8.28 -3.41
C PRO A 119 -1.94 -9.61 -3.71
N GLN A 120 -3.24 -9.51 -3.97
CA GLN A 120 -4.08 -10.57 -4.49
C GLN A 120 -4.96 -9.98 -5.58
N THR A 121 -5.18 -10.69 -6.68
CA THR A 121 -6.14 -10.27 -7.70
C THR A 121 -7.54 -10.35 -7.12
N VAL A 122 -8.32 -9.28 -7.31
CA VAL A 122 -9.76 -9.29 -7.00
C VAL A 122 -10.53 -9.72 -8.25
N GLN A 123 -11.53 -10.58 -8.07
CA GLN A 123 -12.45 -11.00 -9.13
C GLN A 123 -13.58 -9.99 -9.30
#